data_AF-A0A8H7APM7-F1
#
_entry.id   AF-A0A8H7APM7-F1
#
_cell.length_a   1.000
_cell.length_b   1.000
_cell.length_c   1.000
_cell.angle_alpha   90.00
_cell.angle_beta   90.00
_cell.angle_gamma   90.00
#
_symmetry.space_group_name_H-M   'P 1'
#
loop_
_entity.id
_entity.type
_entity.pdbx_description
1 polymer ?
#
loop_
_entity_poly.entity_id
_entity_poly.type
_entity_poly.pdbx_seq_one_letter_code
_entity_poly.pdbx_strand_id
1 'polypeptide(L)'
;MIEAAMKELPRDCLHVKTKVNALTRSKNGSCDALYKRERKKLRPRNRATYGHQALELLNKTATHKETSILSGFKTDKHVAILHSIYLLCQRDVLLGLSGTMSQSHRFWPHLRSKPARRCALHTG
;
A
#
# COMPACT_ATOMS: atom_id res chain seq x y z
N MET A 1 -10.27 -5.67 -14.19
CA MET A 1 -11.15 -5.11 -13.14
C MET A 1 -11.09 -3.59 -13.08
N ILE A 2 -9.92 -2.97 -12.88
CA ILE A 2 -9.78 -1.50 -12.85
C ILE A 2 -10.23 -0.85 -14.17
N GLU A 3 -9.85 -1.43 -15.30
CA GLU A 3 -10.26 -0.92 -16.62
C GLU A 3 -11.78 -0.93 -16.82
N ALA A 4 -12.48 -1.92 -16.26
CA ALA A 4 -13.94 -1.98 -16.33
C ALA A 4 -14.56 -0.86 -15.50
N ALA A 5 -14.09 -0.67 -14.26
CA ALA A 5 -14.52 0.44 -13.41
C ALA A 5 -14.22 1.83 -14.01
N MET A 6 -13.11 1.97 -14.74
CA MET A 6 -12.76 3.23 -15.42
C MET A 6 -13.66 3.51 -16.64
N LYS A 7 -14.19 2.48 -17.32
CA LYS A 7 -15.09 2.65 -18.47
C LYS A 7 -16.47 3.18 -18.09
N GLU A 8 -16.91 2.93 -16.86
CA GLU A 8 -18.22 3.37 -16.34
C GLU A 8 -18.21 4.84 -15.86
N LEU A 9 -17.03 5.45 -15.71
CA LEU A 9 -16.91 6.83 -15.27
C LEU A 9 -16.95 7.80 -16.46
N PRO A 10 -17.66 8.94 -16.35
CA PRO A 10 -17.56 10.01 -17.33
C PRO A 10 -16.10 10.45 -17.50
N ARG A 11 -15.67 10.69 -18.74
CA ARG A 11 -14.27 11.08 -19.03
C ARG A 11 -13.86 12.36 -18.31
N ASP A 12 -14.79 13.29 -18.13
CA ASP A 12 -14.55 14.57 -17.46
C ASP A 12 -14.37 14.44 -15.93
N CYS A 13 -14.75 13.29 -15.38
CA CYS A 13 -14.55 12.97 -13.96
C CYS A 13 -13.23 12.24 -13.69
N LEU A 14 -12.52 11.80 -14.74
CA LEU A 14 -11.35 10.95 -14.63
C LEU A 14 -10.10 11.63 -15.21
N HIS A 15 -9.27 12.19 -14.33
CA HIS A 15 -8.01 12.81 -14.70
C HIS A 15 -6.82 11.84 -14.49
N VAL A 16 -6.58 10.95 -15.45
CA VAL A 16 -5.43 10.03 -15.42
C VAL A 16 -4.12 10.80 -15.69
N LYS A 17 -2.99 10.30 -15.17
CA LYS A 17 -1.66 10.92 -15.32
C LYS A 17 -1.58 12.37 -14.83
N THR A 18 -2.51 12.78 -13.97
CA THR A 18 -2.55 14.13 -13.40
C THR A 18 -2.21 14.05 -11.92
N LYS A 19 -1.01 14.50 -11.55
CA LYS A 19 -0.58 14.57 -10.15
C LYS A 19 -1.21 15.79 -9.49
N VAL A 20 -1.80 15.60 -8.32
CA VAL A 20 -2.17 16.69 -7.41
C VAL A 20 -0.93 17.08 -6.62
N ASN A 21 -0.65 18.38 -6.52
CA ASN A 21 0.56 18.89 -5.88
C ASN A 21 0.27 19.43 -4.48
N ALA A 22 -0.90 19.99 -4.25
CA ALA A 22 -1.29 20.52 -2.94
C ALA A 22 -2.81 20.52 -2.78
N LEU A 23 -3.25 20.43 -1.53
CA LEU A 23 -4.63 20.59 -1.11
C LEU A 23 -4.68 21.70 -0.06
N THR A 24 -5.51 22.71 -0.31
CA THR A 24 -5.74 23.82 0.61
C THR A 24 -7.17 23.79 1.10
N ARG A 25 -7.39 23.80 2.42
CA ARG A 25 -8.73 23.91 2.98
C ARG A 25 -9.18 25.37 3.01
N SER A 26 -10.35 25.64 2.45
CA SER A 26 -10.98 26.96 2.53
C SER A 26 -11.84 27.07 3.79
N LYS A 27 -12.03 28.31 4.27
CA LYS A 27 -12.81 28.60 5.50
C LYS A 27 -14.27 28.16 5.39
N ASN A 28 -14.82 28.09 4.18
CA ASN A 28 -16.19 27.64 3.90
C ASN A 28 -16.33 26.10 3.83
N GLY A 29 -15.30 25.35 4.26
CA GLY A 29 -15.30 23.89 4.22
C GLY A 29 -15.01 23.28 2.85
N SER A 30 -14.82 24.08 1.80
CA SER A 30 -14.34 23.56 0.51
C SER A 30 -12.83 23.26 0.53
N CYS A 31 -12.35 22.49 -0.45
CA CYS A 31 -10.94 22.19 -0.60
C CYS A 31 -10.50 22.57 -2.00
N ASP A 32 -9.45 23.37 -2.13
CA ASP A 32 -8.85 23.69 -3.42
C ASP A 32 -7.68 22.72 -3.68
N ALA A 33 -7.73 22.05 -4.82
CA ALA A 33 -6.62 21.24 -5.30
C ALA A 33 -5.80 22.02 -6.33
N LEU A 34 -4.49 22.03 -6.13
CA LEU A 34 -3.51 22.51 -7.10
C LEU A 34 -3.01 21.33 -7.92
N TYR A 35 -3.23 21.36 -9.23
CA TYR A 35 -2.64 20.42 -10.18
C TYR A 35 -2.37 21.14 -11.51
N LYS A 36 -1.29 20.80 -12.21
CA LYS A 36 -0.89 21.47 -13.47
C LYS A 36 -0.87 23.02 -13.39
N ARG A 37 -0.53 23.59 -12.23
CA ARG A 37 -0.57 25.05 -11.93
C ARG A 37 -1.98 25.68 -11.93
N GLU A 38 -3.04 24.88 -12.05
CA GLU A 38 -4.42 25.33 -11.93
C GLU A 38 -4.98 24.98 -10.55
N ARG A 39 -5.83 25.85 -10.01
CA ARG A 39 -6.60 25.58 -8.79
C ARG A 39 -8.02 25.17 -9.19
N LYS A 40 -8.47 24.00 -8.74
CA LYS A 40 -9.89 23.64 -8.79
C LYS A 40 -10.45 23.40 -7.40
N LYS A 41 -11.67 23.87 -7.22
CA LYS A 41 -12.47 23.64 -6.03
C LYS A 41 -13.03 22.22 -6.07
N LEU A 42 -12.69 21.43 -5.06
CA LEU A 42 -13.13 20.05 -4.87
C LEU A 42 -14.04 19.95 -3.65
N ARG A 43 -14.97 19.00 -3.71
CA ARG A 43 -15.76 18.60 -2.53
C ARG A 43 -14.90 17.70 -1.64
N PRO A 44 -14.91 17.87 -0.31
CA PRO A 44 -13.80 17.43 0.55
C PRO A 44 -13.80 15.94 0.92
N ARG A 45 -14.72 15.12 0.39
CA ARG A 45 -15.20 13.97 1.16
C ARG A 45 -14.30 12.75 1.15
N ASN A 46 -13.55 12.48 0.07
CA ASN A 46 -12.81 11.23 -0.07
C ASN A 46 -11.36 11.46 -0.52
N ARG A 47 -10.40 10.97 0.27
CA ARG A 47 -8.97 10.88 -0.11
C ARG A 47 -8.57 9.41 -0.08
N ALA A 48 -8.05 8.93 -1.20
CA ALA A 48 -7.55 7.56 -1.35
C ALA A 48 -6.05 7.58 -1.69
N THR A 49 -5.26 8.26 -0.86
CA THR A 49 -3.79 8.31 -0.96
C THR A 49 -3.17 7.71 0.30
N TYR A 50 -1.92 7.25 0.22
CA TYR A 50 -1.20 6.79 1.42
C TYR A 50 -1.06 7.91 2.46
N GLY A 51 -0.96 7.57 3.75
CA GLY A 51 -0.93 8.54 4.84
C GLY A 51 0.17 9.59 4.69
N HIS A 52 1.40 9.16 4.37
CA HIS A 52 2.52 10.08 4.13
C HIS A 52 2.26 11.01 2.92
N GLN A 53 1.66 10.50 1.85
CA GLN A 53 1.31 11.31 0.66
C GLN A 53 0.19 12.29 0.99
N ALA A 54 -0.78 11.88 1.80
CA ALA A 54 -1.85 12.77 2.25
C ALA A 54 -1.28 13.94 3.08
N LEU A 55 -0.27 13.67 3.92
CA LEU A 55 0.43 14.70 4.68
C LEU A 55 1.23 15.64 3.77
N GLU A 56 1.93 15.11 2.76
CA GLU A 56 2.64 15.90 1.76
C GLU A 56 1.69 16.85 1.00
N LEU A 57 0.50 16.36 0.63
CA LEU A 57 -0.53 17.13 -0.06
C LEU A 57 -1.13 18.23 0.81
N LEU A 58 -1.39 17.94 2.09
CA LEU A 58 -1.95 18.92 3.05
C LEU A 58 -0.91 19.97 3.45
N ASN A 59 0.35 19.58 3.55
CA ASN A 59 1.48 20.44 3.91
C ASN A 59 1.14 21.34 5.12
N LYS A 60 1.31 22.66 4.98
CA LYS A 60 1.02 23.68 6.03
C LYS A 60 -0.45 23.79 6.45
N THR A 61 -1.38 23.12 5.75
CA THR A 61 -2.80 23.17 6.09
C THR A 61 -3.28 21.99 6.94
N ALA A 62 -2.41 21.02 7.21
CA ALA A 62 -2.70 19.94 8.14
C ALA A 62 -2.81 20.48 9.56
N THR A 63 -3.89 20.13 10.25
CA THR A 63 -4.03 20.37 11.69
C THR A 63 -3.02 19.53 12.48
N HIS A 64 -2.69 19.94 13.71
CA HIS A 64 -1.81 19.15 14.58
C HIS A 64 -2.26 17.69 14.73
N LYS A 65 -3.59 17.47 14.83
CA LYS A 65 -4.16 16.12 14.92
C LYS A 65 -3.96 15.32 13.63
N GLU A 66 -4.21 15.93 12.47
CA GLU A 66 -3.97 15.28 11.17
C GLU A 66 -2.49 14.96 11.00
N THR A 67 -1.59 15.88 11.35
CA THR A 67 -0.14 15.65 11.30
C THR A 67 0.27 14.49 12.21
N SER A 68 -0.23 14.45 13.45
CA SER A 68 0.07 13.38 14.39
C SER A 68 -0.40 12.01 13.89
N ILE A 69 -1.56 11.94 13.23
CA ILE A 69 -2.10 10.67 12.71
C ILE A 69 -1.36 10.26 11.43
N LEU A 70 -1.22 11.17 10.47
CA LEU A 70 -0.68 10.87 9.14
C LEU A 70 0.84 10.61 9.14
N SER A 71 1.57 11.20 10.09
CA SER A 71 3.01 10.95 10.26
C SER A 71 3.34 9.57 10.82
N GLY A 72 2.39 8.90 11.47
CA GLY A 72 2.57 7.54 12.01
C GLY A 72 2.58 6.44 10.95
N PHE A 73 2.18 6.75 9.71
CA PHE A 73 2.13 5.77 8.62
C PHE A 73 3.53 5.48 8.09
N LYS A 74 4.00 4.25 8.36
CA LYS A 74 5.22 3.71 7.74
C LYS A 74 4.85 3.03 6.42
N THR A 75 5.69 3.20 5.41
CA THR A 75 5.55 2.49 4.13
C THR A 75 6.85 1.81 3.78
N ASP A 76 6.77 0.52 3.50
CA ASP A 76 7.91 -0.25 3.03
C ASP A 76 8.08 -0.08 1.52
N LYS A 77 9.34 -0.09 1.08
CA LYS A 77 9.67 0.04 -0.33
C LYS A 77 9.65 -1.34 -0.97
N HIS A 78 8.66 -1.59 -1.83
CA HIS A 78 8.60 -2.79 -2.64
C HIS A 78 9.13 -2.50 -4.05
N VAL A 79 10.02 -3.37 -4.54
CA VAL A 79 10.48 -3.36 -5.93
C VAL A 79 9.94 -4.62 -6.59
N ALA A 80 9.03 -4.44 -7.54
CA ALA A 80 8.51 -5.53 -8.37
C ALA A 80 9.33 -5.60 -9.67
N ILE A 81 9.91 -6.76 -9.94
CA ILE A 81 10.66 -7.03 -11.17
C ILE A 81 9.90 -8.07 -11.97
N LEU A 82 9.45 -7.69 -13.18
CA LEU A 82 8.91 -8.64 -14.13
C LEU A 82 10.09 -9.27 -14.91
N HIS A 83 10.28 -10.57 -14.77
CA HIS A 83 11.37 -11.29 -15.43
C HIS A 83 10.83 -12.58 -16.09
N SER A 84 11.35 -12.93 -17.27
CA SER A 84 11.11 -14.24 -17.90
C SER A 84 11.99 -15.29 -17.23
N ILE A 85 11.40 -16.35 -16.68
CA ILE A 85 12.00 -17.26 -15.68
C ILE A 85 13.12 -18.14 -16.27
N TYR A 86 14.30 -17.57 -16.52
CA TYR A 86 15.49 -18.39 -16.81
C TYR A 86 16.66 -18.12 -15.86
N LEU A 87 16.79 -16.90 -15.33
CA LEU A 87 17.97 -16.50 -14.53
C LEU A 87 17.74 -16.46 -13.01
N LEU A 88 16.48 -16.48 -12.55
CA LEU A 88 16.18 -16.38 -11.11
C LEU A 88 16.28 -17.72 -10.37
N CYS A 89 16.23 -18.86 -11.08
CA CYS A 89 16.36 -20.19 -10.47
C CYS A 89 17.81 -20.63 -10.21
N GLN A 90 18.83 -19.85 -10.59
CA GLN A 90 20.24 -20.29 -10.49
C GLN A 90 20.95 -19.85 -9.20
N ARG A 91 20.39 -18.91 -8.43
CA ARG A 91 21.06 -18.40 -7.22
C ARG A 91 20.80 -19.23 -5.97
N ASP A 92 19.66 -19.93 -5.87
CA ASP A 92 19.37 -20.78 -4.72
C ASP A 92 20.08 -22.14 -4.79
N VAL A 93 20.57 -22.54 -5.96
CA VAL A 93 21.30 -23.82 -6.14
C VAL A 93 22.75 -23.74 -5.65
N LEU A 94 23.36 -22.55 -5.63
CA LEU A 94 24.77 -22.37 -5.23
C LEU A 94 24.97 -22.21 -3.72
N LEU A 95 23.93 -21.87 -2.95
CA LEU A 95 23.99 -21.82 -1.48
C LEU A 95 23.67 -23.17 -0.82
N GLY A 96 23.19 -24.16 -1.59
CA GLY A 96 22.85 -25.51 -1.12
C GLY A 96 24.01 -26.51 -1.09
N LEU A 97 25.20 -26.15 -1.58
CA LEU A 97 26.34 -27.08 -1.68
C LEU A 97 27.35 -26.99 -0.53
N SER A 98 27.07 -26.23 0.54
CA SER A 98 27.94 -26.11 1.72
C SER A 98 27.34 -26.67 3.02
N GLY A 99 26.35 -27.55 2.94
CA GLY A 99 25.73 -28.18 4.10
C GLY A 99 25.50 -29.66 3.85
N THR A 100 26.50 -30.46 4.19
CA THR A 100 26.45 -31.89 4.55
C THR A 100 25.17 -32.66 4.21
N MET A 101 25.33 -33.68 3.38
CA MET A 101 24.42 -34.83 3.25
C MET A 101 23.78 -35.18 4.60
N SER A 102 22.47 -35.04 4.70
CA SER A 102 21.66 -35.84 5.61
C SER A 102 20.41 -36.27 4.86
N GLN A 103 20.42 -37.52 4.42
CA GLN A 103 19.23 -38.20 3.96
C GLN A 103 18.15 -38.13 5.04
N SER A 104 16.99 -37.59 4.70
CA SER A 104 15.75 -38.02 5.35
C SER A 104 14.57 -37.76 4.44
N HIS A 105 14.17 -38.84 3.78
CA HIS A 105 12.80 -39.16 3.38
C HIS A 105 11.72 -38.43 4.20
N ARG A 106 10.84 -37.69 3.52
CA ARG A 106 9.38 -37.91 3.47
C ARG A 106 8.71 -36.68 2.86
N PHE A 107 8.15 -36.81 1.67
CA PHE A 107 6.72 -37.09 1.47
C PHE A 107 5.82 -36.00 2.05
N TRP A 108 5.19 -35.26 1.13
CA TRP A 108 4.14 -34.29 1.42
C TRP A 108 3.05 -34.87 2.33
N PRO A 109 2.47 -34.06 3.24
CA PRO A 109 1.11 -34.28 3.67
C PRO A 109 0.21 -33.09 3.32
N HIS A 110 -0.79 -33.41 2.52
CA HIS A 110 -2.08 -32.74 2.46
C HIS A 110 -2.72 -32.55 3.85
N LEU A 111 -3.54 -31.51 3.95
CA LEU A 111 -4.77 -31.40 4.76
C LEU A 111 -4.72 -31.96 6.20
N ARG A 112 -4.68 -31.05 7.18
CA ARG A 112 -5.44 -31.22 8.42
C ARG A 112 -5.85 -29.89 9.05
N SER A 113 -7.14 -29.82 9.34
CA SER A 113 -7.89 -28.78 10.03
C SER A 113 -7.37 -28.52 11.46
N LYS A 114 -7.52 -27.27 11.91
CA LYS A 114 -7.34 -26.86 13.32
C LYS A 114 -8.39 -27.54 14.22
N PRO A 115 -8.08 -27.68 15.52
CA PRO A 115 -8.91 -26.94 16.47
C PRO A 115 -8.14 -26.22 17.59
N ALA A 116 -8.76 -25.09 17.99
CA ALA A 116 -8.76 -24.35 19.24
C ALA A 116 -7.57 -24.36 20.21
N ARG A 117 -7.20 -23.13 20.58
CA ARG A 117 -6.32 -22.70 21.67
C ARG A 117 -6.78 -23.26 23.02
N ARG A 118 -5.83 -23.70 23.85
CA ARG A 118 -6.00 -23.74 25.31
C ARG A 118 -5.00 -22.74 25.90
N CYS A 119 -5.52 -21.62 26.39
CA CYS A 119 -4.74 -20.65 27.17
C CYS A 119 -4.41 -21.30 28.52
N ALA A 120 -3.12 -21.35 28.87
CA ALA A 120 -2.68 -21.54 30.24
C ALA A 120 -2.42 -20.15 30.83
N LEU A 121 -3.13 -19.81 31.90
CA LEU A 121 -2.78 -18.73 32.82
C LEU A 121 -2.98 -19.31 34.23
N HIS A 122 -1.84 -19.57 34.87
CA HIS A 122 -1.74 -19.69 36.32
C HIS A 122 -2.03 -18.32 36.94
N THR A 123 -2.77 -18.28 38.06
CA THR A 123 -2.39 -17.67 39.37
C THR A 123 -3.64 -17.46 40.22
N GLY A 124 -3.59 -17.90 41.48
CA GLY A 124 -4.55 -17.55 42.55
C GLY A 124 -5.05 -18.76 43.30
#